data_AF-A0AAJ0MBN6-F1
#
_entry.id   AF-A0AAJ0MBN6-F1
#
_cell.length_a   1.000
_cell.length_b   1.000
_cell.length_c   1.000
_cell.angle_alpha   90.00
_cell.angle_beta   90.00
_cell.angle_gamma   90.00
#
_symmetry.space_group_name_H-M   'P 1'
#
loop_
_entity.id
_entity.type
_entity.pdbx_description
1 polymer ?
#
loop_
_entity_poly.entity_id
_entity_poly.type
_entity_poly.pdbx_seq_one_letter_code
_entity_poly.pdbx_strand_id
1 'polypeptide(L)'
;MYRLLWLTGFTAVSLIANFISLLGGVSPAIKDFALYRVNVTQLADELQKQAHSGKRDTAELRNPNLPTWWYWGMSGICDIGRGEEPGRCHREFPPTKGILAIVEDSLRDGDQGLLPANSSSTLSAWNATLSSLPPSVFADKEASFVTQSKASAGLVILAVITDFASPFLAWIFGAARSRSYIAPTVSSLLAIAAGTLATLSMHNGPHGASGTGEHGGLGIIALFIGAAVRLVTTLIAAASTPSGKGPTHTPPRANEELSNREIGYLGESLMHNWFESEKMPGWSYENWTSGLRSEHGEYPPFGRNEKDYTDFTYVDGDGAMVRFLRKGGAKILKKGWSQNTMFHLEVKTTPGGLGTPLYVSQYQLEKMQAYDGRPDHAYILVRVFNIRQRRPGIKFYTNPGSHRGVRFGDQNKYGSYPVWCSSSWNKTG
;
A
#
# COMPACT_ATOMS: atom_id res chain seq x y z
N MET A 1 12.41 -6.69 14.06
CA MET A 1 13.06 -5.36 13.92
C MET A 1 12.66 -4.66 12.61
N TYR A 2 12.85 -5.27 11.44
CA TYR A 2 12.51 -4.65 10.14
C TYR A 2 11.06 -4.15 9.98
N ARG A 3 10.05 -4.90 10.46
CA ARG A 3 8.65 -4.45 10.38
C ARG A 3 8.32 -3.22 11.22
N LEU A 4 8.94 -3.11 12.40
CA LEU A 4 8.75 -1.95 13.26
C LEU A 4 9.38 -0.72 12.61
N LEU A 5 10.58 -0.87 12.02
CA LEU A 5 11.27 0.15 11.23
C LEU A 5 10.47 0.61 10.01
N TRP A 6 9.82 -0.29 9.29
CA TRP A 6 8.95 0.06 8.16
C TRP A 6 7.70 0.81 8.62
N LEU A 7 7.04 0.35 9.68
CA LEU A 7 5.83 1.00 10.19
C LEU A 7 6.15 2.39 10.73
N THR A 8 7.25 2.55 11.48
CA THR A 8 7.70 3.85 12.00
C THR A 8 8.22 4.77 10.91
N GLY A 9 8.90 4.23 9.90
CA GLY A 9 9.35 5.00 8.74
C GLY A 9 8.18 5.59 7.96
N PHE A 10 7.15 4.78 7.66
CA PHE A 10 5.97 5.27 6.95
C PHE A 10 5.14 6.24 7.77
N THR A 11 4.96 6.00 9.08
CA THR A 11 4.26 6.98 9.93
C THR A 11 5.04 8.27 10.07
N ALA A 12 6.38 8.24 10.10
CA ALA A 12 7.21 9.44 10.10
C ALA A 12 7.09 10.24 8.79
N VAL A 13 7.19 9.57 7.63
CA VAL A 13 7.00 10.23 6.32
C VAL A 13 5.58 10.80 6.21
N SER A 14 4.58 10.05 6.68
CA SER A 14 3.19 10.50 6.77
C SER A 14 3.03 11.74 7.65
N LEU A 15 3.63 11.74 8.84
CA LEU A 15 3.63 12.87 9.78
C LEU A 15 4.29 14.09 9.15
N ILE A 16 5.43 13.92 8.48
CA ILE A 16 6.14 14.99 7.76
C ILE A 16 5.26 15.53 6.64
N ALA A 17 4.61 14.68 5.84
CA ALA A 17 3.71 15.12 4.79
C ALA A 17 2.49 15.89 5.35
N ASN A 18 1.94 15.48 6.50
CA ASN A 18 0.90 16.23 7.20
C ASN A 18 1.40 17.54 7.76
N PHE A 19 2.60 17.55 8.31
CA PHE A 19 3.20 18.73 8.88
C PHE A 19 3.53 19.74 7.77
N ILE A 20 4.00 19.28 6.61
CA ILE A 20 4.17 20.12 5.42
C ILE A 20 2.83 20.59 4.87
N SER A 21 1.81 19.72 4.82
CA SER A 21 0.45 20.11 4.39
C SER A 21 -0.21 21.08 5.37
N LEU A 22 0.07 20.93 6.66
CA LEU A 22 -0.31 21.89 7.69
C LEU A 22 0.49 23.16 7.51
N LEU A 23 1.82 23.15 7.44
CA LEU A 23 2.59 24.39 7.31
C LEU A 23 2.26 25.15 6.02
N GLY A 24 2.19 24.44 4.89
CA GLY A 24 1.84 24.98 3.58
C GLY A 24 0.37 25.39 3.49
N GLY A 25 -0.53 24.59 4.06
CA GLY A 25 -1.97 24.88 4.07
C GLY A 25 -2.37 25.90 5.14
N VAL A 26 -1.64 26.01 6.25
CA VAL A 26 -1.90 26.95 7.35
C VAL A 26 -1.45 28.31 6.89
N SER A 27 -0.25 28.50 6.35
CA SER A 27 0.25 29.85 6.05
C SER A 27 -0.14 30.34 4.65
N PRO A 28 -1.09 31.29 4.51
CA PRO A 28 -1.36 31.95 3.23
C PRO A 28 -0.18 32.79 2.71
N ALA A 29 0.87 33.00 3.52
CA ALA A 29 2.02 33.83 3.14
C ALA A 29 2.94 33.17 2.10
N ILE A 30 2.83 31.85 1.90
CA ILE A 30 3.60 31.14 0.88
C ILE A 30 2.76 31.10 -0.40
N LYS A 31 3.06 32.01 -1.34
CA LYS A 31 2.33 32.18 -2.62
C LYS A 31 2.08 30.85 -3.34
N ASP A 32 3.08 29.96 -3.32
CA ASP A 32 3.02 28.68 -4.03
C ASP A 32 2.17 27.62 -3.32
N PHE A 33 1.86 27.79 -2.03
CA PHE A 33 1.16 26.77 -1.22
C PHE A 33 -0.24 27.19 -0.76
N ALA A 34 -0.71 28.37 -1.18
CA ALA A 34 -2.08 28.76 -0.90
C ALA A 34 -3.08 27.69 -1.38
N LEU A 35 -4.16 27.51 -0.62
CA LEU A 35 -5.26 26.62 -1.00
C LEU A 35 -5.90 27.10 -2.30
N TYR A 36 -6.03 28.41 -2.46
CA TYR A 36 -6.51 29.03 -3.69
C TYR A 36 -6.10 30.50 -3.76
N ARG A 37 -6.18 31.04 -4.97
CA ARG A 37 -5.88 32.43 -5.29
C ARG A 37 -7.07 33.05 -6.02
N VAL A 38 -7.45 34.27 -5.69
CA VAL A 38 -8.54 34.97 -6.37
C VAL A 38 -8.02 36.28 -6.95
N ASN A 39 -8.18 36.47 -8.25
CA ASN A 39 -7.91 37.75 -8.89
C ASN A 39 -9.03 38.74 -8.57
N VAL A 40 -8.73 39.79 -7.79
CA VAL A 40 -9.75 40.74 -7.31
C VAL A 40 -10.41 41.49 -8.48
N THR A 41 -9.63 41.84 -9.50
CA THR A 41 -10.17 42.56 -10.67
C THR A 41 -11.12 41.68 -11.49
N GLN A 42 -10.77 40.41 -11.67
CA GLN A 42 -11.62 39.47 -12.41
C GLN A 42 -12.90 39.13 -11.63
N LEU A 43 -12.79 38.97 -10.31
CA LEU A 43 -13.95 38.78 -9.43
C LEU A 43 -14.89 39.98 -9.51
N ALA A 44 -14.37 41.21 -9.41
CA ALA A 44 -15.17 42.43 -9.51
C ALA A 44 -15.92 42.51 -10.85
N ASP A 45 -15.24 42.21 -11.97
CA ASP A 45 -15.84 42.24 -13.30
C ASP A 45 -16.98 41.21 -13.44
N GLU A 46 -16.80 39.98 -12.96
CA GLU A 46 -17.83 38.95 -13.09
C GLU A 46 -19.02 39.20 -12.14
N LEU A 47 -18.77 39.66 -10.91
CA LEU A 47 -19.85 40.04 -9.98
C LEU A 47 -20.69 41.17 -10.58
N GLN A 48 -20.05 42.16 -11.19
CA GLN A 48 -20.75 43.26 -11.87
C GLN A 48 -21.62 42.75 -13.03
N LYS A 49 -21.06 41.86 -13.85
CA LYS A 49 -21.76 41.24 -14.99
C LYS A 49 -22.96 40.41 -14.54
N GLN A 50 -22.90 39.78 -13.37
CA GLN A 50 -24.03 39.04 -12.79
C GLN A 50 -25.08 39.96 -12.14
N ALA A 51 -24.64 41.00 -11.45
CA ALA A 51 -25.52 42.00 -10.81
C ALA A 51 -26.33 42.82 -11.82
N HIS A 52 -25.75 43.08 -12.99
CA HIS A 52 -26.34 43.92 -14.01
C HIS A 52 -26.31 43.24 -15.38
N SER A 53 -27.48 42.79 -15.85
CA SER A 53 -27.66 42.36 -17.25
C SER A 53 -27.51 43.49 -18.29
N GLY A 54 -27.10 44.69 -17.88
CA GLY A 54 -26.73 45.78 -18.79
C GLY A 54 -26.45 47.12 -18.11
N LYS A 55 -25.20 47.61 -18.26
CA LYS A 55 -24.76 49.03 -18.19
C LYS A 55 -24.72 49.74 -16.81
N ARG A 56 -23.76 49.36 -15.95
CA ARG A 56 -23.22 50.26 -14.92
C ARG A 56 -21.70 50.20 -14.90
N ASP A 57 -21.05 51.35 -14.71
CA ASP A 57 -19.59 51.50 -14.78
C ASP A 57 -18.87 50.58 -13.77
N THR A 58 -18.02 49.67 -14.27
CA THR A 58 -17.15 48.78 -13.47
C THR A 58 -16.07 49.53 -12.69
N ALA A 59 -15.92 50.83 -12.94
CA ALA A 59 -14.89 51.68 -12.34
C ALA A 59 -15.03 51.81 -10.82
N GLU A 60 -16.22 51.63 -10.25
CA GLU A 60 -16.45 51.82 -8.80
C GLU A 60 -16.01 50.62 -7.95
N LEU A 61 -16.08 49.39 -8.47
CA LEU A 61 -15.58 48.20 -7.77
C LEU A 61 -14.06 48.08 -7.83
N ARG A 62 -13.45 48.63 -8.90
CA ARG A 62 -12.01 48.64 -9.11
C ARG A 62 -11.38 49.81 -8.36
N ASN A 63 -10.87 49.54 -7.16
CA ASN A 63 -10.10 50.51 -6.39
C ASN A 63 -8.59 50.21 -6.51
N PRO A 64 -7.72 51.20 -6.82
CA PRO A 64 -6.28 50.98 -6.91
C PRO A 64 -5.63 50.54 -5.59
N ASN A 65 -6.30 50.76 -4.46
CA ASN A 65 -5.85 50.33 -3.13
C ASN A 65 -6.20 48.87 -2.83
N LEU A 66 -7.04 48.21 -3.63
CA LEU A 66 -7.30 46.78 -3.47
C LEU A 66 -6.11 45.95 -3.99
N PRO A 67 -5.83 44.78 -3.39
CA PRO A 67 -4.78 43.91 -3.87
C PRO A 67 -5.11 43.35 -5.25
N THR A 68 -4.08 42.89 -5.96
CA THR A 68 -4.29 42.19 -7.24
C THR A 68 -4.84 40.79 -6.99
N TRP A 69 -4.37 40.15 -5.92
CA TRP A 69 -4.68 38.77 -5.57
C TRP A 69 -4.98 38.62 -4.09
N TRP A 70 -5.98 37.80 -3.77
CA TRP A 70 -6.17 37.23 -2.44
C TRP A 70 -5.71 35.78 -2.43
N TYR A 71 -4.83 35.42 -1.50
CA TYR A 71 -4.37 34.07 -1.27
C TYR A 71 -5.01 33.52 -0.01
N TRP A 72 -5.71 32.40 -0.13
CA TRP A 72 -6.37 31.77 1.00
C TRP A 72 -5.55 30.60 1.52
N GLY A 73 -5.40 30.55 2.82
CA GLY A 73 -4.82 29.44 3.58
C GLY A 73 -5.76 29.11 4.75
N MET A 74 -5.62 27.94 5.34
CA MET A 74 -6.42 27.56 6.50
C MET A 74 -6.27 28.52 7.68
N SER A 75 -5.14 29.22 7.84
CA SER A 75 -4.98 30.20 8.93
C SER A 75 -5.38 31.63 8.57
N GLY A 76 -5.82 31.91 7.35
CA GLY A 76 -6.19 33.26 6.98
C GLY A 76 -6.14 33.58 5.50
N ILE A 77 -6.16 34.87 5.20
CA ILE A 77 -6.19 35.43 3.85
C ILE A 77 -5.03 36.43 3.72
N CYS A 78 -4.22 36.33 2.67
CA CYS A 78 -3.18 37.32 2.37
C CYS A 78 -3.51 38.13 1.12
N ASP A 79 -3.26 39.43 1.22
CA ASP A 79 -3.49 40.45 0.21
C ASP A 79 -2.17 40.77 -0.49
N ILE A 80 -2.08 40.53 -1.81
CA ILE A 80 -0.85 40.79 -2.57
C ILE A 80 -1.09 41.90 -3.60
N GLY A 81 -0.43 43.04 -3.38
CA GLY A 81 -0.47 44.22 -4.24
C GLY A 81 0.47 44.15 -5.45
N ARG A 82 0.46 45.19 -6.29
CA ARG A 82 1.43 45.37 -7.39
C ARG A 82 2.77 45.87 -6.83
N GLY A 83 3.75 44.99 -6.71
CA GLY A 83 5.07 45.30 -6.16
C GLY A 83 5.39 44.36 -5.01
N GLU A 84 6.41 43.52 -5.19
CA GLU A 84 6.62 42.24 -4.50
C GLU A 84 7.12 42.32 -3.04
N GLU A 85 6.51 43.14 -2.20
CA GLU A 85 6.69 43.05 -0.75
C GLU A 85 5.70 42.06 -0.11
N PRO A 86 6.01 41.47 1.07
CA PRO A 86 5.17 40.44 1.67
C PRO A 86 3.75 40.97 1.86
N GLY A 87 2.80 40.28 1.26
CA GLY A 87 1.39 40.63 1.33
C GLY A 87 0.89 40.73 2.77
N ARG A 88 -0.10 41.59 3.03
CA ARG A 88 -0.73 41.70 4.35
C ARG A 88 -1.56 40.45 4.60
N CYS A 89 -1.34 39.78 5.72
CA CYS A 89 -2.03 38.53 6.04
C CYS A 89 -2.95 38.70 7.25
N HIS A 90 -4.24 38.46 7.04
CA HIS A 90 -5.27 38.50 8.06
C HIS A 90 -5.45 37.09 8.61
N ARG A 91 -5.15 36.88 9.90
CA ARG A 91 -5.28 35.57 10.53
C ARG A 91 -6.72 35.28 10.92
N GLU A 92 -7.28 34.21 10.39
CA GLU A 92 -8.58 33.66 10.75
C GLU A 92 -8.60 32.17 10.43
N PHE A 93 -8.89 31.34 11.44
CA PHE A 93 -8.94 29.88 11.28
C PHE A 93 -10.31 29.34 11.67
N PRO A 94 -11.03 28.64 10.77
CA PRO A 94 -10.83 28.61 9.32
C PRO A 94 -11.21 29.96 8.69
N PRO A 95 -10.70 30.32 7.49
CA PRO A 95 -11.07 31.58 6.85
C PRO A 95 -12.53 31.48 6.39
N THR A 96 -13.42 32.23 7.03
CA THR A 96 -14.86 32.19 6.73
C THR A 96 -15.46 33.54 6.41
N LYS A 97 -14.62 34.57 6.28
CA LYS A 97 -15.04 35.90 5.85
C LYS A 97 -15.72 35.88 4.49
N GLY A 98 -16.85 36.58 4.43
CA GLY A 98 -17.51 36.95 3.20
C GLY A 98 -16.69 37.95 2.39
N ILE A 99 -17.00 38.09 1.11
CA ILE A 99 -16.26 38.95 0.18
C ILE A 99 -16.23 40.41 0.66
N LEU A 100 -17.35 40.92 1.19
CA LEU A 100 -17.43 42.31 1.67
C LEU A 100 -16.46 42.57 2.83
N ALA A 101 -16.37 41.63 3.79
CA ALA A 101 -15.45 41.75 4.92
C ALA A 101 -13.99 41.71 4.47
N ILE A 102 -13.67 40.89 3.46
CA ILE A 102 -12.31 40.84 2.88
C ILE A 102 -11.97 42.16 2.20
N VAL A 103 -12.90 42.74 1.43
CA VAL A 103 -12.71 44.06 0.79
C VAL A 103 -12.49 45.14 1.84
N GLU A 104 -13.26 45.14 2.93
CA GLU A 104 -13.09 46.07 4.04
C GLU A 104 -11.72 45.94 4.70
N ASP A 105 -11.30 44.72 5.01
CA ASP A 105 -9.99 44.44 5.62
C ASP A 105 -8.84 44.82 4.70
N SER A 106 -8.95 44.57 3.38
CA SER A 106 -7.94 44.96 2.40
C SER A 106 -7.82 46.48 2.24
N LEU A 107 -8.93 47.22 2.40
CA LEU A 107 -8.94 48.69 2.30
C LEU A 107 -8.49 49.39 3.59
N ARG A 108 -8.51 48.69 4.72
CA ARG A 108 -8.11 49.24 6.01
C ARG A 108 -6.58 49.37 6.05
N ASP A 109 -6.08 50.60 6.01
CA ASP A 109 -4.65 50.85 5.84
C ASP A 109 -3.82 50.50 7.09
N GLY A 110 -2.62 49.98 6.84
CA GLY A 110 -1.88 49.08 7.73
C GLY A 110 -1.14 49.69 8.92
N ASP A 111 -1.33 50.97 9.25
CA ASP A 111 -0.65 51.58 10.41
C ASP A 111 -1.55 52.41 11.34
N GLN A 112 -2.77 52.76 10.92
CA GLN A 112 -3.69 53.55 11.78
C GLN A 112 -5.10 52.95 11.91
N GLY A 113 -5.39 51.86 11.20
CA GLY A 113 -6.71 51.20 11.28
C GLY A 113 -7.88 52.08 10.80
N LEU A 114 -7.59 53.22 10.16
CA LEU A 114 -8.57 54.14 9.58
C LEU A 114 -8.75 53.84 8.09
N LEU A 115 -10.00 53.85 7.63
CA LEU A 115 -10.33 53.72 6.22
C LEU A 115 -9.97 55.01 5.48
N PRO A 116 -9.21 54.96 4.37
CA PRO A 116 -8.99 56.12 3.51
C PRO A 116 -10.33 56.72 3.06
N ALA A 117 -10.39 58.04 2.88
CA ALA A 117 -11.66 58.75 2.56
C ALA A 117 -12.34 58.22 1.28
N ASN A 118 -11.57 57.65 0.35
CA ASN A 118 -12.05 57.05 -0.90
C ASN A 118 -12.49 55.57 -0.76
N SER A 119 -12.34 54.94 0.40
CA SER A 119 -12.66 53.52 0.61
C SER A 119 -14.14 53.31 0.91
N SER A 120 -14.83 54.33 1.44
CA SER A 120 -16.27 54.27 1.74
C SER A 120 -17.12 54.11 0.48
N SER A 121 -16.79 54.80 -0.61
CA SER A 121 -17.50 54.66 -1.88
C SER A 121 -17.32 53.28 -2.48
N THR A 122 -16.09 52.74 -2.46
CA THR A 122 -15.81 51.37 -2.91
C THR A 122 -16.55 50.34 -2.08
N LEU A 123 -16.53 50.42 -0.75
CA LEU A 123 -17.28 49.50 0.10
C LEU A 123 -18.78 49.55 -0.16
N SER A 124 -19.34 50.75 -0.34
CA SER A 124 -20.75 50.93 -0.70
C SER A 124 -21.07 50.29 -2.05
N ALA A 125 -20.21 50.45 -3.06
CA ALA A 125 -20.38 49.83 -4.38
C ALA A 125 -20.33 48.30 -4.31
N TRP A 126 -19.39 47.72 -3.55
CA TRP A 126 -19.32 46.28 -3.30
C TRP A 126 -20.55 45.76 -2.58
N ASN A 127 -20.98 46.43 -1.51
CA ASN A 127 -22.18 46.04 -0.76
C ASN A 127 -23.45 46.09 -1.62
N ALA A 128 -23.63 47.16 -2.41
CA ALA A 128 -24.76 47.32 -3.32
C ALA A 128 -24.77 46.23 -4.40
N THR A 129 -23.60 45.90 -4.95
CA THR A 129 -23.44 44.85 -5.96
C THR A 129 -23.80 43.48 -5.38
N LEU A 130 -23.21 43.10 -4.24
CA LEU A 130 -23.48 41.82 -3.58
C LEU A 130 -24.94 41.68 -3.16
N SER A 131 -25.56 42.77 -2.66
CA SER A 131 -26.97 42.80 -2.26
C SER A 131 -27.94 42.70 -3.45
N SER A 132 -27.49 43.02 -4.67
CA SER A 132 -28.32 42.93 -5.88
C SER A 132 -28.34 41.54 -6.52
N LEU A 133 -27.43 40.65 -6.11
CA LEU A 133 -27.34 39.29 -6.64
C LEU A 133 -28.50 38.42 -6.12
N PRO A 134 -29.02 37.48 -6.93
CA PRO A 134 -30.01 36.52 -6.45
C PRO A 134 -29.45 35.72 -5.25
N PRO A 135 -30.26 35.46 -4.20
CA PRO A 135 -29.79 34.72 -3.02
C PRO A 135 -29.18 33.35 -3.34
N SER A 136 -29.72 32.65 -4.35
CA SER A 136 -29.20 31.36 -4.82
C SER A 136 -27.81 31.44 -5.48
N VAL A 137 -27.42 32.63 -5.92
CA VAL A 137 -26.10 32.87 -6.54
C VAL A 137 -25.06 33.21 -5.47
N PHE A 138 -25.46 33.92 -4.42
CA PHE A 138 -24.52 34.47 -3.44
C PHE A 138 -24.76 33.98 -2.01
N ALA A 139 -25.89 34.32 -1.38
CA ALA A 139 -26.14 34.03 0.04
C ALA A 139 -26.13 32.52 0.38
N ASP A 140 -26.79 31.69 -0.44
CA ASP A 140 -26.83 30.23 -0.23
C ASP A 140 -25.45 29.59 -0.44
N LYS A 141 -24.69 30.12 -1.39
CA LYS A 141 -23.33 29.71 -1.71
C LYS A 141 -22.36 30.09 -0.57
N GLU A 142 -22.46 31.31 -0.05
CA GLU A 142 -21.67 31.79 1.08
C GLU A 142 -21.92 30.96 2.35
N ALA A 143 -23.18 30.65 2.67
CA ALA A 143 -23.50 29.77 3.80
C ALA A 143 -22.92 28.36 3.64
N SER A 144 -22.99 27.82 2.41
CA SER A 144 -22.38 26.53 2.05
C SER A 144 -20.86 26.57 2.17
N PHE A 145 -20.23 27.65 1.70
CA PHE A 145 -18.80 27.90 1.81
C PHE A 145 -18.34 27.88 3.27
N VAL A 146 -18.99 28.66 4.14
CA VAL A 146 -18.64 28.73 5.57
C VAL A 146 -18.75 27.36 6.23
N THR A 147 -19.84 26.63 5.96
CA THR A 147 -20.08 25.31 6.54
C THR A 147 -19.05 24.28 6.08
N GLN A 148 -18.78 24.23 4.77
CA GLN A 148 -17.85 23.28 4.17
C GLN A 148 -16.40 23.58 4.56
N SER A 149 -16.01 24.86 4.63
CA SER A 149 -14.67 25.27 5.08
C SER A 149 -14.44 24.92 6.56
N LYS A 150 -15.44 25.11 7.43
CA LYS A 150 -15.37 24.69 8.84
C LYS A 150 -15.26 23.18 8.99
N ALA A 151 -16.09 22.43 8.27
CA ALA A 151 -16.05 20.97 8.29
C ALA A 151 -14.71 20.44 7.75
N SER A 152 -14.20 21.01 6.66
CA SER A 152 -12.88 20.68 6.10
C SER A 152 -11.76 20.88 7.12
N ALA A 153 -11.67 22.07 7.72
CA ALA A 153 -10.65 22.37 8.73
C ALA A 153 -10.75 21.43 9.96
N GLY A 154 -11.97 21.13 10.42
CA GLY A 154 -12.20 20.17 11.50
C GLY A 154 -11.70 18.76 11.16
N LEU A 155 -11.94 18.29 9.92
CA LEU A 155 -11.45 17.00 9.46
C LEU A 155 -9.92 16.95 9.33
N VAL A 156 -9.27 18.03 8.88
CA VAL A 156 -7.80 18.12 8.87
C VAL A 156 -7.24 18.01 10.29
N ILE A 157 -7.82 18.75 11.25
CA ILE A 157 -7.40 18.67 12.67
C ILE A 157 -7.56 17.24 13.19
N LEU A 158 -8.70 16.58 12.93
CA LEU A 158 -8.93 15.21 13.36
C LEU A 158 -7.97 14.21 12.72
N ALA A 159 -7.64 14.37 11.44
CA ALA A 159 -6.65 13.54 10.75
C ALA A 159 -5.27 13.68 11.43
N VAL A 160 -4.84 14.91 11.71
CA VAL A 160 -3.58 15.21 12.39
C VAL A 160 -3.54 14.60 13.80
N ILE A 161 -4.58 14.80 14.60
CA ILE A 161 -4.69 14.20 15.94
C ILE A 161 -4.60 12.67 15.85
N THR A 162 -5.28 12.07 14.87
CA THR A 162 -5.27 10.62 14.65
C THR A 162 -3.87 10.11 14.32
N ASP A 163 -3.11 10.86 13.51
CA ASP A 163 -1.73 10.51 13.16
C ASP A 163 -0.76 10.63 14.33
N PHE A 164 -0.91 11.67 15.17
CA PHE A 164 -0.13 11.81 16.40
C PHE A 164 -0.48 10.74 17.44
N ALA A 165 -1.76 10.37 17.55
CA ALA A 165 -2.21 9.33 18.47
C ALA A 165 -1.86 7.91 17.99
N SER A 166 -1.75 7.68 16.69
CA SER A 166 -1.48 6.36 16.09
C SER A 166 -0.29 5.61 16.72
N PRO A 167 0.93 6.17 16.84
CA PRO A 167 2.06 5.47 17.45
C PRO A 167 1.83 5.19 18.93
N PHE A 168 1.18 6.10 19.66
CA PHE A 168 0.87 5.93 21.08
C PHE A 168 -0.18 4.82 21.31
N LEU A 169 -1.22 4.77 20.49
CA LEU A 169 -2.21 3.70 20.49
C LEU A 169 -1.58 2.35 20.11
N ALA A 170 -0.69 2.33 19.13
CA ALA A 170 0.05 1.12 18.75
C ALA A 170 0.96 0.61 19.88
N TRP A 171 1.52 1.52 20.69
CA TRP A 171 2.32 1.18 21.86
C TRP A 171 1.47 0.65 23.02
N ILE A 172 0.37 1.34 23.39
CA ILE A 172 -0.51 0.96 24.50
C ILE A 172 -1.18 -0.40 24.28
N PHE A 173 -1.76 -0.64 23.11
CA PHE A 173 -2.56 -1.83 22.88
C PHE A 173 -1.72 -3.08 22.58
N GLY A 174 -0.39 -2.97 22.68
CA GLY A 174 0.56 -3.97 22.23
C GLY A 174 0.46 -4.19 20.71
N ALA A 175 1.45 -4.85 20.13
CA ALA A 175 1.44 -5.26 18.72
C ALA A 175 0.40 -6.36 18.42
N ALA A 176 -0.84 -6.21 18.91
CA ALA A 176 -1.99 -7.00 18.50
C ALA A 176 -2.17 -6.82 16.99
N ARG A 177 -1.63 -7.80 16.26
CA ARG A 177 -1.30 -7.85 14.83
C ARG A 177 -2.36 -7.33 13.83
N SER A 178 -3.62 -7.13 14.25
CA SER A 178 -4.72 -6.77 13.34
C SER A 178 -5.24 -5.33 13.46
N ARG A 179 -4.90 -4.56 14.51
CA ARG A 179 -5.52 -3.24 14.75
C ARG A 179 -4.63 -2.03 14.44
N SER A 180 -3.33 -2.23 14.19
CA SER A 180 -2.36 -1.15 13.97
C SER A 180 -2.59 -0.34 12.68
N TYR A 181 -3.42 -0.83 11.75
CA TYR A 181 -3.72 -0.16 10.47
C TYR A 181 -4.99 0.69 10.48
N ILE A 182 -5.82 0.59 11.52
CA ILE A 182 -7.10 1.31 11.59
C ILE A 182 -6.87 2.82 11.66
N ALA A 183 -5.99 3.27 12.56
CA ALA A 183 -5.75 4.70 12.74
C ALA A 183 -5.18 5.39 11.48
N PRO A 184 -4.16 4.83 10.79
CA PRO A 184 -3.69 5.39 9.52
C PRO A 184 -4.75 5.38 8.41
N THR A 185 -5.59 4.34 8.35
CA THR A 185 -6.69 4.28 7.38
C THR A 185 -7.73 5.36 7.66
N VAL A 186 -8.15 5.51 8.92
CA VAL A 186 -9.10 6.55 9.34
C VAL A 186 -8.54 7.94 9.06
N SER A 187 -7.27 8.21 9.40
CA SER A 187 -6.63 9.49 9.08
C SER A 187 -6.64 9.78 7.56
N SER A 188 -6.32 8.78 6.74
CA SER A 188 -6.33 8.92 5.28
C SER A 188 -7.73 9.28 4.75
N LEU A 189 -8.77 8.62 5.27
CA LEU A 189 -10.16 8.92 4.89
C LEU A 189 -10.60 10.30 5.34
N LEU A 190 -10.22 10.72 6.56
CA LEU A 190 -10.47 12.07 7.07
C LEU A 190 -9.80 13.13 6.19
N ALA A 191 -8.55 12.91 5.77
CA ALA A 191 -7.83 13.82 4.89
C ALA A 191 -8.45 13.91 3.48
N ILE A 192 -8.91 12.80 2.90
CA ILE A 192 -9.63 12.80 1.62
C ILE A 192 -10.95 13.58 1.74
N ALA A 193 -11.71 13.33 2.81
CA ALA A 193 -12.96 14.03 3.06
C ALA A 193 -12.73 15.54 3.26
N ALA A 194 -11.65 15.92 3.97
CA ALA A 194 -11.25 17.30 4.14
C ALA A 194 -10.91 17.98 2.79
N GLY A 195 -10.06 17.35 1.97
CA GLY A 195 -9.70 17.86 0.64
C GLY A 195 -10.92 18.00 -0.28
N THR A 196 -11.86 17.05 -0.20
CA THR A 196 -13.12 17.10 -0.96
C THR A 196 -13.99 18.27 -0.50
N LEU A 197 -14.17 18.46 0.80
CA LEU A 197 -14.93 19.60 1.34
C LEU A 197 -14.26 20.95 1.08
N ALA A 198 -12.93 21.02 1.08
CA ALA A 198 -12.19 22.22 0.67
C ALA A 198 -12.46 22.55 -0.80
N THR A 199 -12.48 21.54 -1.67
CA THR A 199 -12.76 21.72 -3.10
C THR A 199 -14.21 22.17 -3.33
N LEU A 200 -15.16 21.56 -2.63
CA LEU A 200 -16.57 21.95 -2.67
C LEU A 200 -16.79 23.35 -2.10
N SER A 201 -16.11 23.70 -1.00
CA SER A 201 -16.23 25.04 -0.43
C SER A 201 -15.76 26.06 -1.45
N MET A 202 -14.65 25.84 -2.16
CA MET A 202 -14.20 26.74 -3.23
C MET A 202 -15.22 26.89 -4.35
N HIS A 203 -15.83 25.79 -4.80
CA HIS A 203 -16.91 25.85 -5.79
C HIS A 203 -18.11 26.66 -5.30
N ASN A 204 -18.38 26.68 -4.00
CA ASN A 204 -19.46 27.47 -3.41
C ASN A 204 -18.99 28.83 -2.88
N GLY A 205 -17.70 29.16 -2.98
CA GLY A 205 -17.11 30.38 -2.46
C GLY A 205 -16.87 31.44 -3.53
N PRO A 206 -15.90 32.36 -3.32
CA PRO A 206 -15.58 33.44 -4.24
C PRO A 206 -15.19 32.98 -5.66
N HIS A 207 -14.62 31.77 -5.80
CA HIS A 207 -14.32 31.19 -7.12
C HIS A 207 -15.59 30.81 -7.89
N GLY A 208 -16.52 30.12 -7.23
CA GLY A 208 -17.81 29.78 -7.83
C GLY A 208 -18.67 30.98 -8.19
N ALA A 209 -18.46 32.12 -7.51
CA ALA A 209 -19.10 33.38 -7.86
C ALA A 209 -18.47 34.03 -9.10
N SER A 210 -17.15 33.91 -9.27
CA SER A 210 -16.43 34.57 -10.36
C SER A 210 -16.28 33.73 -11.63
N GLY A 211 -16.64 32.44 -11.61
CA GLY A 211 -16.58 31.56 -12.77
C GLY A 211 -15.18 31.46 -13.40
N THR A 212 -14.14 31.87 -12.67
CA THR A 212 -12.78 31.88 -13.15
C THR A 212 -12.34 30.43 -13.19
N GLY A 213 -11.99 29.91 -14.37
CA GLY A 213 -11.48 28.55 -14.55
C GLY A 213 -10.11 28.32 -13.88
N GLU A 214 -9.74 29.12 -12.90
CA GLU A 214 -8.53 28.93 -12.12
C GLU A 214 -8.67 27.67 -11.26
N HIS A 215 -7.71 26.77 -11.41
CA HIS A 215 -7.67 25.52 -10.67
C HIS A 215 -7.18 25.75 -9.23
N GLY A 216 -7.62 24.90 -8.31
CA GLY A 216 -7.19 24.92 -6.91
C GLY A 216 -5.66 24.91 -6.76
N GLY A 217 -5.16 25.57 -5.72
CA GLY A 217 -3.72 25.69 -5.47
C GLY A 217 -3.05 24.38 -5.07
N LEU A 218 -1.71 24.37 -5.07
CA LEU A 218 -0.90 23.20 -4.72
C LEU A 218 -1.23 22.64 -3.33
N GLY A 219 -1.77 23.45 -2.42
CA GLY A 219 -2.22 23.01 -1.10
C GLY A 219 -3.30 21.91 -1.14
N ILE A 220 -4.28 21.99 -2.05
CA ILE A 220 -5.31 20.94 -2.18
C ILE A 220 -4.69 19.65 -2.75
N ILE A 221 -3.84 19.80 -3.76
CA ILE A 221 -3.15 18.69 -4.41
C ILE A 221 -2.29 17.95 -3.36
N ALA A 222 -1.58 18.67 -2.51
CA ALA A 222 -0.78 18.11 -1.43
C ALA A 222 -1.63 17.28 -0.44
N LEU A 223 -2.83 17.75 -0.08
CA LEU A 223 -3.75 17.00 0.79
C LEU A 223 -4.16 15.65 0.15
N PHE A 224 -4.53 15.65 -1.13
CA PHE A 224 -4.93 14.42 -1.82
C PHE A 224 -3.76 13.46 -2.03
N ILE A 225 -2.59 13.95 -2.45
CA ILE A 225 -1.39 13.12 -2.64
C ILE A 225 -0.97 12.50 -1.31
N GLY A 226 -0.91 13.30 -0.24
CA GLY A 226 -0.57 12.83 1.10
C GLY A 226 -1.52 11.74 1.58
N ALA A 227 -2.83 11.93 1.41
CA ALA A 227 -3.83 10.94 1.79
C ALA A 227 -3.80 9.67 0.93
N ALA A 228 -3.58 9.79 -0.38
CA ALA A 228 -3.49 8.66 -1.30
C ALA A 228 -2.26 7.78 -1.00
N VAL A 229 -1.09 8.40 -0.81
CA VAL A 229 0.13 7.69 -0.44
C VAL A 229 -0.06 6.92 0.86
N ARG A 230 -0.72 7.51 1.88
CA ARG A 230 -1.02 6.83 3.14
C ARG A 230 -2.00 5.68 2.98
N LEU A 231 -3.06 5.86 2.21
CA LEU A 231 -4.05 4.81 2.00
C LEU A 231 -3.40 3.61 1.31
N VAL A 232 -2.65 3.86 0.22
CA VAL A 232 -1.94 2.81 -0.53
C VAL A 232 -0.91 2.11 0.35
N THR A 233 -0.07 2.84 1.07
CA THR A 233 0.95 2.24 1.95
C THR A 233 0.31 1.44 3.08
N THR A 234 -0.79 1.91 3.66
CA THR A 234 -1.53 1.18 4.70
C THR A 234 -2.16 -0.09 4.15
N LEU A 235 -2.73 -0.05 2.95
CA LEU A 235 -3.29 -1.22 2.28
C LEU A 235 -2.21 -2.25 1.93
N ILE A 236 -1.07 -1.81 1.40
CA ILE A 236 0.09 -2.68 1.14
C ILE A 236 0.57 -3.31 2.45
N ALA A 237 0.71 -2.52 3.52
CA ALA A 237 1.18 -3.03 4.80
C ALA A 237 0.18 -4.02 5.43
N ALA A 238 -1.12 -3.75 5.32
CA ALA A 238 -2.19 -4.66 5.77
C ALA A 238 -2.18 -5.97 4.97
N ALA A 239 -2.02 -5.91 3.65
CA ALA A 239 -1.89 -7.08 2.77
C ALA A 239 -0.59 -7.86 3.01
N SER A 240 0.49 -7.16 3.38
CA SER A 240 1.82 -7.73 3.63
C SER A 240 1.99 -8.25 5.07
N THR A 241 1.03 -8.02 5.97
CA THR A 241 1.05 -8.65 7.29
C THR A 241 0.64 -10.11 7.16
N PRO A 242 1.56 -11.08 7.34
CA PRO A 242 1.15 -12.46 7.50
C PRO A 242 0.35 -12.52 8.79
N SER A 243 -0.91 -12.93 8.64
CA SER A 243 -1.82 -13.20 9.73
C SER A 243 -1.10 -14.10 10.73
N GLY A 244 -0.79 -13.54 11.88
CA GLY A 244 -0.23 -14.25 13.01
C GLY A 244 -1.27 -15.14 13.62
N LYS A 245 -1.59 -16.24 12.94
CA LYS A 245 -2.11 -17.44 13.56
C LYS A 245 -1.23 -18.58 13.06
N GLY A 246 -0.56 -19.25 14.00
CA GLY A 246 0.00 -20.57 13.76
C GLY A 246 -1.05 -21.50 13.13
N PRO A 247 -0.59 -22.56 12.46
CA PRO A 247 -1.29 -23.17 11.33
C PRO A 247 -2.57 -23.86 11.80
N THR A 248 -3.70 -23.17 11.61
CA THR A 248 -4.98 -23.85 11.46
C THR A 248 -5.30 -23.81 9.98
N HIS A 249 -4.94 -24.92 9.32
CA HIS A 249 -5.32 -25.25 7.95
C HIS A 249 -6.76 -24.85 7.68
N THR A 250 -6.92 -23.71 7.01
CA THR A 250 -8.11 -23.40 6.25
C THR A 250 -7.69 -23.57 4.79
N PRO A 251 -8.35 -24.46 4.03
CA PRO A 251 -7.97 -24.67 2.64
C PRO A 251 -8.08 -23.36 1.85
N PRO A 252 -7.26 -23.15 0.81
CA PRO A 252 -7.34 -21.96 -0.03
C PRO A 252 -8.76 -21.83 -0.57
N ARG A 253 -9.26 -20.58 -0.67
CA ARG A 253 -10.41 -20.30 -1.52
C ARG A 253 -10.09 -20.83 -2.91
N ALA A 254 -11.04 -21.56 -3.50
CA ALA A 254 -10.86 -22.36 -4.71
C ALA A 254 -10.43 -21.57 -5.98
N ASN A 255 -10.27 -20.24 -5.91
CA ASN A 255 -10.18 -19.35 -7.07
C ASN A 255 -8.91 -18.47 -7.13
N GLU A 256 -7.95 -18.56 -6.20
CA GLU A 256 -6.64 -17.91 -6.37
C GLU A 256 -5.66 -18.87 -7.06
N GLU A 257 -5.17 -18.47 -8.24
CA GLU A 257 -4.12 -19.20 -8.94
C GLU A 257 -2.78 -19.00 -8.23
N LEU A 258 -2.41 -19.94 -7.36
CA LEU A 258 -1.05 -20.00 -6.82
C LEU A 258 -0.03 -20.03 -7.96
N SER A 259 0.99 -19.19 -7.87
CA SER A 259 2.12 -19.23 -8.79
C SER A 259 2.90 -20.55 -8.65
N ASN A 260 3.59 -20.96 -9.72
CA ASN A 260 4.42 -22.17 -9.69
C ASN A 260 5.50 -22.13 -8.58
N ARG A 261 5.96 -20.93 -8.24
CA ARG A 261 6.96 -20.69 -7.20
C ARG A 261 6.38 -20.94 -5.80
N GLU A 262 5.20 -20.38 -5.51
CA GLU A 262 4.49 -20.63 -4.24
C GLU A 262 4.10 -22.11 -4.10
N ILE A 263 3.68 -22.76 -5.19
CA ILE A 263 3.41 -24.20 -5.19
C ILE A 263 4.66 -24.99 -4.81
N GLY A 264 5.83 -24.64 -5.36
CA GLY A 264 7.11 -25.25 -4.98
C GLY A 264 7.39 -25.09 -3.49
N TYR A 265 7.37 -23.85 -3.00
CA TYR A 265 7.66 -23.51 -1.61
C TYR A 265 6.74 -24.24 -0.62
N LEU A 266 5.43 -24.30 -0.90
CA LEU A 266 4.48 -24.98 -0.02
C LEU A 266 4.81 -26.47 0.16
N GLY A 267 5.30 -27.14 -0.88
CA GLY A 267 5.68 -28.55 -0.76
C GLY A 267 7.01 -28.75 -0.04
N GLU A 268 8.02 -27.93 -0.33
CA GLU A 268 9.31 -27.98 0.37
C GLU A 268 9.14 -27.65 1.86
N SER A 269 8.41 -26.58 2.19
CA SER A 269 8.10 -26.20 3.58
C SER A 269 7.36 -27.31 4.33
N LEU A 270 6.39 -27.97 3.68
CA LEU A 270 5.66 -29.09 4.27
C LEU A 270 6.59 -30.27 4.59
N MET A 271 7.55 -30.57 3.73
CA MET A 271 8.56 -31.61 3.99
C MET A 271 9.51 -31.20 5.12
N HIS A 272 10.04 -29.98 5.10
CA HIS A 272 10.89 -29.43 6.16
C HIS A 272 10.24 -29.53 7.54
N ASN A 273 8.99 -29.06 7.64
CA ASN A 273 8.21 -29.13 8.89
C ASN A 273 7.97 -30.57 9.34
N TRP A 274 7.80 -31.51 8.41
CA TRP A 274 7.65 -32.92 8.77
C TRP A 274 8.95 -33.47 9.36
N PHE A 275 10.11 -33.18 8.77
CA PHE A 275 11.41 -33.58 9.31
C PHE A 275 11.68 -32.99 10.70
N GLU A 276 11.35 -31.72 10.93
CA GLU A 276 11.45 -31.10 12.25
C GLU A 276 10.52 -31.76 13.27
N SER A 277 9.27 -32.05 12.89
CA SER A 277 8.29 -32.67 13.78
C SER A 277 8.67 -34.11 14.19
N GLU A 278 9.36 -34.83 13.30
CA GLU A 278 9.92 -36.17 13.56
C GLU A 278 11.25 -36.11 14.33
N LYS A 279 11.74 -34.90 14.64
CA LYS A 279 13.00 -34.66 15.35
C LYS A 279 14.17 -35.41 14.71
N MET A 280 14.27 -35.32 13.38
CA MET A 280 15.33 -35.95 12.62
C MET A 280 16.71 -35.55 13.18
N PRO A 281 17.59 -36.52 13.53
CA PRO A 281 18.87 -36.21 14.16
C PRO A 281 19.73 -35.28 13.31
N GLY A 282 20.19 -34.16 13.89
CA GLY A 282 21.01 -33.17 13.19
C GLY A 282 20.28 -32.38 12.10
N TRP A 283 18.95 -32.51 11.98
CA TRP A 283 18.17 -31.74 11.01
C TRP A 283 18.08 -30.27 11.38
N SER A 284 18.32 -29.40 10.42
CA SER A 284 18.15 -27.95 10.53
C SER A 284 17.83 -27.33 9.17
N TYR A 285 17.64 -26.01 9.15
CA TYR A 285 17.47 -25.26 7.89
C TYR A 285 18.67 -25.42 6.93
N GLU A 286 19.85 -25.80 7.41
CA GLU A 286 21.03 -26.04 6.57
C GLU A 286 20.85 -27.25 5.64
N ASN A 287 19.99 -28.21 6.01
CA ASN A 287 19.64 -29.36 5.18
C ASN A 287 18.69 -29.00 4.03
N TRP A 288 18.02 -27.86 4.10
CA TRP A 288 17.21 -27.31 3.01
C TRP A 288 18.15 -26.58 2.03
N THR A 289 18.44 -27.25 0.91
CA THR A 289 19.47 -26.86 -0.08
C THR A 289 18.89 -26.29 -1.37
N SER A 290 17.65 -25.76 -1.31
CA SER A 290 16.96 -25.02 -2.38
C SER A 290 16.84 -23.53 -2.02
N GLY A 291 16.82 -22.66 -3.02
CA GLY A 291 16.61 -21.22 -2.82
C GLY A 291 15.20 -20.86 -2.35
N LEU A 292 14.22 -21.77 -2.49
CA LEU A 292 12.89 -21.57 -1.91
C LEU A 292 12.93 -21.50 -0.38
N ARG A 293 14.02 -21.97 0.25
CA ARG A 293 14.29 -21.74 1.68
C ARG A 293 14.19 -20.27 2.09
N SER A 294 14.58 -19.34 1.21
CA SER A 294 14.52 -17.90 1.51
C SER A 294 13.09 -17.38 1.69
N GLU A 295 12.09 -18.09 1.14
CA GLU A 295 10.67 -17.74 1.27
C GLU A 295 10.12 -18.04 2.67
N HIS A 296 10.83 -18.85 3.46
CA HIS A 296 10.51 -19.05 4.87
C HIS A 296 10.67 -17.76 5.70
N GLY A 297 11.41 -16.77 5.19
CA GLY A 297 11.58 -15.44 5.80
C GLY A 297 12.50 -15.38 7.01
N GLU A 298 12.73 -16.50 7.68
CA GLU A 298 13.65 -16.63 8.83
C GLU A 298 15.00 -17.22 8.44
N TYR A 299 15.09 -17.95 7.33
CA TYR A 299 16.29 -18.66 6.91
C TYR A 299 17.06 -17.90 5.83
N PRO A 300 18.40 -17.91 5.88
CA PRO A 300 19.22 -17.27 4.86
C PRO A 300 19.05 -17.97 3.50
N PRO A 301 19.18 -17.26 2.37
CA PRO A 301 19.18 -17.86 1.04
C PRO A 301 20.22 -18.98 0.92
N PHE A 302 19.95 -19.97 0.08
CA PHE A 302 20.95 -20.98 -0.24
C PHE A 302 22.04 -20.36 -1.12
N GLY A 303 23.27 -20.33 -0.61
CA GLY A 303 24.38 -19.58 -1.23
C GLY A 303 25.20 -20.35 -2.27
N ARG A 304 24.84 -21.59 -2.59
CA ARG A 304 25.55 -22.41 -3.59
C ARG A 304 24.71 -22.56 -4.85
N ASN A 305 25.34 -23.04 -5.92
CA ASN A 305 24.66 -23.29 -7.18
C ASN A 305 23.63 -24.42 -7.04
N GLU A 306 22.35 -24.10 -7.13
CA GLU A 306 21.23 -25.05 -7.00
C GLU A 306 21.31 -26.21 -7.99
N LYS A 307 21.93 -26.01 -9.16
CA LYS A 307 22.13 -27.09 -10.14
C LYS A 307 22.94 -28.24 -9.58
N ASP A 308 23.73 -28.03 -8.54
CA ASP A 308 24.57 -29.04 -7.90
C ASP A 308 23.88 -29.74 -6.70
N TYR A 309 22.75 -29.20 -6.21
CA TYR A 309 22.01 -29.72 -5.06
C TYR A 309 20.58 -30.18 -5.40
N THR A 310 19.99 -31.00 -4.53
CA THR A 310 18.54 -31.23 -4.51
C THR A 310 17.88 -30.29 -3.51
N ASP A 311 16.56 -30.28 -3.42
CA ASP A 311 15.85 -29.39 -2.49
C ASP A 311 16.24 -29.64 -1.03
N PHE A 312 16.53 -30.90 -0.67
CA PHE A 312 17.13 -31.23 0.62
C PHE A 312 18.32 -32.18 0.48
N THR A 313 19.31 -32.00 1.36
CA THR A 313 20.47 -32.90 1.50
C THR A 313 20.65 -33.29 2.97
N TYR A 314 20.73 -34.59 3.25
CA TYR A 314 20.84 -35.13 4.61
C TYR A 314 21.83 -36.30 4.68
N VAL A 315 22.80 -36.22 5.59
CA VAL A 315 23.73 -37.32 5.86
C VAL A 315 23.15 -38.16 7.01
N ASP A 316 22.76 -39.39 6.71
CA ASP A 316 22.06 -40.25 7.65
C ASP A 316 23.05 -40.99 8.56
N GLY A 317 23.32 -40.47 9.76
CA GLY A 317 24.30 -41.06 10.68
C GLY A 317 23.81 -42.30 11.44
N ASP A 318 22.51 -42.46 11.62
CA ASP A 318 21.92 -43.48 12.51
C ASP A 318 20.78 -44.30 11.86
N GLY A 319 20.51 -44.09 10.58
CA GLY A 319 19.44 -44.75 9.83
C GLY A 319 18.08 -44.07 9.99
N ALA A 320 18.02 -42.84 10.54
CA ALA A 320 16.79 -42.10 10.74
C ALA A 320 16.04 -41.84 9.43
N MET A 321 16.75 -41.51 8.34
CA MET A 321 16.08 -41.22 7.06
C MET A 321 15.43 -42.47 6.47
N VAL A 322 16.09 -43.63 6.58
CA VAL A 322 15.48 -44.90 6.17
C VAL A 322 14.21 -45.22 6.98
N ARG A 323 14.22 -44.97 8.30
CA ARG A 323 13.03 -45.15 9.16
C ARG A 323 11.91 -44.18 8.78
N PHE A 324 12.25 -42.91 8.56
CA PHE A 324 11.32 -41.87 8.11
C PHE A 324 10.64 -42.26 6.80
N LEU A 325 11.43 -42.64 5.78
CA LEU A 325 10.90 -43.04 4.48
C LEU A 325 9.96 -44.25 4.58
N ARG A 326 10.31 -45.25 5.40
CA ARG A 326 9.41 -46.40 5.66
C ARG A 326 8.11 -45.98 6.34
N LYS A 327 8.17 -45.10 7.33
CA LYS A 327 6.98 -44.52 8.00
C LYS A 327 6.10 -43.77 6.99
N GLY A 328 6.71 -43.08 6.04
CA GLY A 328 6.06 -42.42 4.92
C GLY A 328 5.56 -43.35 3.80
N GLY A 329 5.65 -44.68 3.97
CA GLY A 329 5.15 -45.66 3.01
C GLY A 329 6.07 -45.93 1.82
N ALA A 330 7.32 -45.47 1.86
CA ALA A 330 8.29 -45.73 0.79
C ALA A 330 8.65 -47.23 0.75
N LYS A 331 8.57 -47.84 -0.44
CA LYS A 331 9.16 -49.16 -0.69
C LYS A 331 10.67 -48.96 -0.83
N ILE A 332 11.45 -49.35 0.18
CA ILE A 332 12.91 -49.28 0.11
C ILE A 332 13.40 -50.47 -0.72
N LEU A 333 13.80 -50.20 -1.97
CA LEU A 333 14.08 -51.24 -2.96
C LEU A 333 15.50 -51.83 -2.91
N LYS A 334 16.42 -51.27 -2.12
CA LYS A 334 17.80 -51.78 -2.00
C LYS A 334 18.23 -52.05 -0.56
N LYS A 335 18.73 -53.26 -0.32
CA LYS A 335 19.63 -53.57 0.80
C LYS A 335 20.95 -52.86 0.48
N GLY A 336 21.27 -51.75 1.16
CA GLY A 336 22.52 -51.05 0.92
C GLY A 336 22.59 -49.65 1.51
N TRP A 337 21.46 -48.93 1.61
CA TRP A 337 21.43 -47.66 2.34
C TRP A 337 21.56 -47.94 3.84
N SER A 338 22.66 -47.48 4.40
CA SER A 338 23.05 -47.66 5.79
C SER A 338 23.24 -46.32 6.50
N GLN A 339 23.65 -46.42 7.76
CA GLN A 339 24.35 -45.36 8.49
C GLN A 339 25.53 -44.89 7.61
N ASN A 340 25.60 -43.59 7.35
CA ASN A 340 26.46 -42.83 6.43
C ASN A 340 25.97 -42.63 4.98
N THR A 341 24.74 -42.99 4.63
CA THR A 341 24.19 -42.66 3.30
C THR A 341 23.84 -41.17 3.22
N MET A 342 24.26 -40.49 2.15
CA MET A 342 23.81 -39.15 1.84
C MET A 342 22.51 -39.20 1.03
N PHE A 343 21.42 -38.71 1.61
CA PHE A 343 20.12 -38.60 0.97
C PHE A 343 19.96 -37.25 0.28
N HIS A 344 19.55 -37.32 -0.98
CA HIS A 344 19.26 -36.20 -1.88
C HIS A 344 17.77 -36.25 -2.18
N LEU A 345 16.98 -35.33 -1.63
CA LEU A 345 15.53 -35.32 -1.79
C LEU A 345 15.10 -34.17 -2.70
N GLU A 346 14.40 -34.52 -3.77
CA GLU A 346 13.84 -33.60 -4.75
C GLU A 346 12.32 -33.55 -4.59
N VAL A 347 11.77 -32.40 -4.27
CA VAL A 347 10.35 -32.17 -4.03
C VAL A 347 9.68 -31.65 -5.29
N LYS A 348 8.69 -32.38 -5.79
CA LYS A 348 7.78 -31.93 -6.86
C LYS A 348 6.37 -31.78 -6.31
N THR A 349 5.91 -30.53 -6.30
CA THR A 349 4.59 -30.17 -5.77
C THR A 349 3.58 -29.99 -6.88
N THR A 350 2.38 -30.54 -6.69
CA THR A 350 1.29 -30.45 -7.68
C THR A 350 0.00 -29.95 -7.04
N PRO A 351 -0.74 -29.03 -7.69
CA PRO A 351 -2.07 -28.59 -7.24
C PRO A 351 -3.09 -29.72 -7.18
N GLY A 352 -3.07 -30.61 -8.18
CA GLY A 352 -3.97 -31.75 -8.29
C GLY A 352 -3.41 -33.05 -7.71
N GLY A 353 -4.16 -34.14 -7.89
CA GLY A 353 -3.83 -35.47 -7.37
C GLY A 353 -2.72 -36.17 -8.15
N LEU A 354 -2.51 -37.46 -7.88
CA LEU A 354 -1.45 -38.28 -8.49
C LEU A 354 -1.51 -38.37 -10.03
N GLY A 355 -2.65 -38.11 -10.66
CA GLY A 355 -2.77 -38.04 -12.13
C GLY A 355 -2.17 -36.78 -12.75
N THR A 356 -1.89 -35.74 -11.97
CA THR A 356 -1.28 -34.50 -12.47
C THR A 356 0.15 -34.78 -12.93
N PRO A 357 0.60 -34.33 -14.11
CA PRO A 357 1.99 -34.52 -14.52
C PRO A 357 2.92 -33.71 -13.61
N LEU A 358 4.10 -34.26 -13.33
CA LEU A 358 5.24 -33.52 -12.77
C LEU A 358 6.34 -33.42 -13.82
N TYR A 359 7.24 -32.47 -13.65
CA TYR A 359 8.32 -32.23 -14.59
C TYR A 359 9.65 -32.22 -13.86
N VAL A 360 10.68 -32.77 -14.50
CA VAL A 360 12.06 -32.74 -14.01
C VAL A 360 12.97 -32.13 -15.07
N SER A 361 14.00 -31.41 -14.65
CA SER A 361 15.02 -30.86 -15.55
C SER A 361 16.02 -31.94 -15.97
N GLN A 362 16.79 -31.65 -17.03
CA GLN A 362 17.92 -32.48 -17.44
C GLN A 362 18.91 -32.74 -16.29
N TYR A 363 19.27 -31.70 -15.53
CA TYR A 363 20.19 -31.83 -14.38
C TYR A 363 19.64 -32.74 -13.27
N GLN A 364 18.33 -32.69 -13.01
CA GLN A 364 17.69 -33.59 -12.04
C GLN A 364 17.73 -35.03 -12.53
N LEU A 365 17.49 -35.27 -13.82
CA LEU A 365 17.58 -36.60 -14.42
C LEU A 365 19.02 -37.17 -14.36
N GLU A 366 20.03 -36.35 -14.68
CA GLU A 366 21.44 -36.74 -14.61
C GLU A 366 21.85 -37.13 -13.18
N LYS A 367 21.40 -36.38 -12.16
CA LYS A 367 21.64 -36.76 -10.75
C LYS A 367 20.94 -38.04 -10.34
N MET A 368 19.69 -38.22 -10.77
CA MET A 368 18.96 -39.47 -10.51
C MET A 368 19.73 -40.67 -11.07
N GLN A 369 20.32 -40.55 -12.26
CA GLN A 369 21.13 -41.59 -12.89
C GLN A 369 22.49 -41.76 -12.18
N ALA A 370 23.17 -40.68 -11.85
CA ALA A 370 24.49 -40.69 -11.19
C ALA A 370 24.46 -41.36 -9.80
N TYR A 371 23.34 -41.26 -9.09
CA TYR A 371 23.15 -41.88 -7.78
C TYR A 371 22.38 -43.20 -7.83
N ASP A 372 21.89 -43.64 -9.00
CA ASP A 372 21.09 -44.85 -9.09
C ASP A 372 21.89 -46.05 -8.62
N GLY A 373 21.39 -46.69 -7.57
CA GLY A 373 21.98 -47.90 -7.04
C GLY A 373 23.24 -47.78 -6.22
N ARG A 374 23.72 -46.56 -5.95
CA ARG A 374 24.81 -46.32 -5.02
C ARG A 374 24.38 -46.57 -3.56
N PRO A 375 25.24 -47.16 -2.72
CA PRO A 375 24.94 -47.35 -1.30
C PRO A 375 25.20 -46.09 -0.47
N ASP A 376 26.12 -45.22 -0.93
CA ASP A 376 26.57 -44.01 -0.25
C ASP A 376 25.78 -42.75 -0.62
N HIS A 377 25.07 -42.78 -1.75
CA HIS A 377 24.17 -41.72 -2.19
C HIS A 377 22.79 -42.28 -2.54
N ALA A 378 21.74 -41.68 -1.98
CA ALA A 378 20.35 -42.04 -2.24
C ALA A 378 19.59 -40.87 -2.84
N TYR A 379 19.10 -41.00 -4.08
CA TYR A 379 18.22 -40.00 -4.68
C TYR A 379 16.74 -40.38 -4.46
N ILE A 380 15.99 -39.47 -3.85
CA ILE A 380 14.56 -39.64 -3.54
C ILE A 380 13.77 -38.56 -4.25
N LEU A 381 12.87 -38.97 -5.15
CA LEU A 381 11.87 -38.05 -5.68
C LEU A 381 10.66 -38.06 -4.74
N VAL A 382 10.38 -36.90 -4.15
CA VAL A 382 9.27 -36.67 -3.24
C VAL A 382 8.16 -35.96 -4.00
N ARG A 383 7.00 -36.57 -4.09
CA ARG A 383 5.82 -35.93 -4.68
C ARG A 383 4.88 -35.45 -3.59
N VAL A 384 4.67 -34.15 -3.52
CA VAL A 384 3.60 -33.54 -2.73
C VAL A 384 2.44 -33.21 -3.68
N PHE A 385 1.26 -33.76 -3.42
CA PHE A 385 0.11 -33.63 -4.31
C PHE A 385 -1.11 -33.16 -3.54
N ASN A 386 -2.11 -32.64 -4.27
CA ASN A 386 -3.27 -31.98 -3.67
C ASN A 386 -2.84 -30.85 -2.70
N ILE A 387 -1.83 -30.05 -3.05
CA ILE A 387 -1.30 -29.02 -2.11
C ILE A 387 -2.36 -27.97 -1.72
N ARG A 388 -3.39 -27.79 -2.57
CA ARG A 388 -4.54 -26.91 -2.28
C ARG A 388 -5.56 -27.55 -1.34
N GLN A 389 -5.47 -28.84 -1.01
CA GLN A 389 -6.41 -29.48 -0.10
C GLN A 389 -5.96 -29.31 1.35
N ARG A 390 -6.93 -29.43 2.28
CA ARG A 390 -6.67 -29.34 3.73
C ARG A 390 -5.64 -30.38 4.21
N ARG A 391 -5.55 -31.52 3.52
CA ARG A 391 -4.59 -32.59 3.80
C ARG A 391 -3.88 -32.98 2.50
N PRO A 392 -2.76 -32.31 2.16
CA PRO A 392 -1.93 -32.72 1.02
C PRO A 392 -1.44 -34.15 1.20
N GLY A 393 -1.28 -34.86 0.08
CA GLY A 393 -0.71 -36.20 0.07
C GLY A 393 0.79 -36.14 -0.24
N ILE A 394 1.54 -37.12 0.28
CA ILE A 394 2.99 -37.23 0.06
C ILE A 394 3.28 -38.65 -0.44
N LYS A 395 4.14 -38.76 -1.45
CA LYS A 395 4.59 -40.06 -1.96
C LYS A 395 6.07 -40.02 -2.31
N PHE A 396 6.80 -41.01 -1.82
CA PHE A 396 8.24 -41.16 -2.04
C PHE A 396 8.51 -42.17 -3.16
N TYR A 397 9.38 -41.79 -4.10
CA TYR A 397 9.91 -42.69 -5.13
C TYR A 397 11.40 -42.87 -4.89
N THR A 398 11.74 -44.06 -4.40
CA THR A 398 13.13 -44.49 -4.17
C THR A 398 13.73 -44.98 -5.48
N ASN A 399 14.96 -44.56 -5.80
CA ASN A 399 15.66 -44.90 -7.04
C ASN A 399 14.81 -44.60 -8.29
N PRO A 400 14.33 -43.35 -8.49
CA PRO A 400 13.35 -43.03 -9.52
C PRO A 400 13.82 -43.35 -10.95
N GLY A 401 15.14 -43.37 -11.22
CA GLY A 401 15.69 -43.76 -12.52
C GLY A 401 15.47 -45.23 -12.90
N SER A 402 15.37 -46.12 -11.92
CA SER A 402 15.16 -47.57 -12.10
C SER A 402 13.80 -48.06 -11.57
N HIS A 403 12.96 -47.14 -11.05
CA HIS A 403 11.70 -47.48 -10.40
C HIS A 403 10.60 -47.80 -11.42
N ARG A 404 10.06 -49.03 -11.42
CA ARG A 404 8.96 -49.45 -12.33
C ARG A 404 7.71 -48.57 -12.29
N GLY A 405 7.52 -47.82 -11.20
CA GLY A 405 6.40 -46.89 -11.01
C GLY A 405 6.62 -45.45 -11.49
N VAL A 406 7.79 -45.13 -12.05
CA VAL A 406 8.15 -43.80 -12.59
C VAL A 406 8.47 -43.96 -14.08
N ARG A 407 7.82 -43.18 -14.94
CA ARG A 407 8.10 -43.14 -16.38
C ARG A 407 8.41 -41.72 -16.82
N PHE A 408 9.53 -41.53 -17.51
CA PHE A 408 9.92 -40.27 -18.12
C PHE A 408 9.43 -40.27 -19.57
N GLY A 409 8.75 -39.20 -19.99
CA GLY A 409 8.42 -38.96 -21.39
C GLY A 409 9.54 -38.21 -22.11
N ASP A 410 9.33 -37.88 -23.38
CA ASP A 410 10.31 -37.13 -24.19
C ASP A 410 10.52 -35.70 -23.67
N GLN A 411 11.70 -35.14 -23.93
CA GLN A 411 12.03 -33.78 -23.54
C GLN A 411 11.08 -32.80 -24.24
N ASN A 412 10.43 -31.93 -23.46
CA ASN A 412 9.60 -30.88 -24.03
C ASN A 412 10.44 -29.70 -24.55
N LYS A 413 9.78 -28.76 -25.24
CA LYS A 413 10.41 -27.55 -25.79
C LYS A 413 11.10 -26.63 -24.75
N TYR A 414 10.89 -26.88 -23.45
CA TYR A 414 11.50 -26.14 -22.34
C TYR A 414 12.67 -26.90 -21.69
N GLY A 415 13.12 -28.01 -22.29
CA GLY A 415 14.24 -28.79 -21.78
C GLY A 415 13.90 -29.66 -20.57
N SER A 416 12.62 -29.87 -20.28
CA SER A 416 12.14 -30.65 -19.13
C SER A 416 11.40 -31.91 -19.55
N TYR A 417 11.44 -32.94 -18.71
CA TYR A 417 10.86 -34.24 -18.96
C TYR A 417 9.58 -34.39 -18.14
N PRO A 418 8.42 -34.67 -18.77
CA PRO A 418 7.23 -35.04 -18.03
C PRO A 418 7.45 -36.39 -17.37
N VAL A 419 7.06 -36.50 -16.11
CA VAL A 419 7.21 -37.71 -15.30
C VAL A 419 5.82 -38.18 -14.87
N TRP A 420 5.54 -39.43 -15.18
CA TRP A 420 4.29 -40.09 -14.82
C TRP A 420 4.58 -41.08 -13.69
N CYS A 421 4.00 -40.81 -12.52
CA CYS A 421 4.12 -41.69 -11.38
C CYS A 421 2.79 -42.39 -11.09
N SER A 422 2.71 -43.71 -11.30
CA SER A 422 1.44 -44.44 -11.15
C SER A 422 1.01 -44.59 -9.69
N SER A 423 -0.31 -44.58 -9.44
CA SER A 423 -0.92 -44.96 -8.15
C SER A 423 -1.15 -46.48 -8.02
N SER A 424 -1.10 -47.24 -9.13
CA SER A 424 -1.54 -48.64 -9.19
C SER A 424 -0.66 -49.50 -10.11
N TRP A 425 0.20 -50.32 -9.50
CA TRP A 425 0.46 -51.70 -9.97
C TRP A 425 0.19 -52.60 -8.77
N ASN A 426 -1.09 -52.74 -8.48
CA ASN A 426 -1.66 -53.85 -7.73
C ASN A 426 -2.68 -54.47 -8.70
N LYS A 427 -2.20 -55.37 -9.57
CA LYS A 427 -2.90 -56.56 -10.11
C LYS A 427 -2.04 -57.20 -11.22
N THR A 428 -1.90 -58.51 -11.07
CA THR A 428 -1.41 -59.56 -11.99
C THR A 428 0.07 -59.58 -12.38
N GLY A 429 0.77 -60.42 -11.63
CA GLY A 429 1.79 -61.37 -12.06
C GLY A 429 1.83 -62.44 -10.98
#